data_AF-A0A7S4I7S2-F1
#
_entry.id   AF-A0A7S4I7S2-F1
#
_cell.length_a   1.000
_cell.length_b   1.000
_cell.length_c   1.000
_cell.angle_alpha   90.00
_cell.angle_beta   90.00
_cell.angle_gamma   90.00
#
_symmetry.space_group_name_H-M   'P 1'
#
loop_
_entity.id
_entity.type
_entity.pdbx_description
1 polymer ?
#
loop_
_entity_poly.entity_id
_entity_poly.type
_entity_poly.pdbx_seq_one_letter_code
_entity_poly.pdbx_strand_id
1 'polypeptide(L)'
;QAVWFLNAFWETNEDAAETLWQYVHTCADLDLEHHEEGCGLDEVNAHRFLEKFNEALTVRELRTKLRSTGALEESERPKLVPLTHFLLFKYNADWHKLVNASQGDNSEEIKKAQKMLDEVNAAFRESDEKHQQAAASLRAAEKSAAEAAAAEADA
;
A
#
# COMPACT_ATOMS: atom_id res chain seq x y z
N GLN A 1 -2.45 13.51 -7.26
CA GLN A 1 -1.45 13.14 -6.23
C GLN A 1 -1.78 13.75 -4.87
N ALA A 2 -1.88 15.08 -4.73
CA ALA A 2 -2.17 15.74 -3.45
C ALA A 2 -3.50 15.30 -2.81
N VAL A 3 -4.58 15.17 -3.59
CA VAL A 3 -5.89 14.68 -3.09
C VAL A 3 -5.78 13.27 -2.52
N TRP A 4 -5.02 12.37 -3.17
CA TRP A 4 -4.80 11.01 -2.68
C TRP A 4 -4.11 11.02 -1.31
N PHE A 5 -3.08 11.85 -1.17
CA PHE A 5 -2.39 12.04 0.10
C PHE A 5 -3.32 12.61 1.18
N LEU A 6 -4.08 13.67 0.86
CA LEU A 6 -5.02 14.28 1.80
C LEU A 6 -6.09 13.29 2.25
N ASN A 7 -6.67 12.51 1.34
CA ASN A 7 -7.64 11.48 1.72
C ASN A 7 -7.05 10.43 2.68
N ALA A 8 -5.79 10.04 2.47
CA ALA A 8 -5.13 9.04 3.30
C ALA A 8 -4.70 9.55 4.69
N PHE A 9 -4.48 10.86 4.81
CA PHE A 9 -3.89 11.47 6.01
C PHE A 9 -4.66 12.71 6.50
N TRP A 10 -5.95 12.83 6.17
CA TRP A 10 -6.78 13.99 6.46
C TRP A 10 -6.78 14.34 7.95
N GLU A 11 -7.04 13.34 8.80
CA GLU A 11 -7.11 13.51 10.25
C GLU A 11 -5.85 14.11 10.89
N THR A 12 -4.69 14.03 10.22
CA THR A 12 -3.41 14.52 10.73
C THR A 12 -2.89 15.75 9.98
N ASN A 13 -3.36 16.01 8.76
CA ASN A 13 -2.78 17.04 7.87
C ASN A 13 -3.84 17.91 7.19
N GLU A 14 -5.05 18.03 7.75
CA GLU A 14 -6.11 18.88 7.19
C GLU A 14 -5.71 20.36 7.13
N ASP A 15 -4.91 20.81 8.10
CA ASP A 15 -4.36 22.17 8.19
C ASP A 15 -3.40 22.50 7.05
N ALA A 16 -2.76 21.48 6.46
CA ALA A 16 -1.85 21.62 5.35
C ALA A 16 -2.53 21.67 3.97
N ALA A 17 -3.87 21.54 3.89
CA ALA A 17 -4.59 21.44 2.62
C ALA A 17 -4.31 22.61 1.66
N GLU A 18 -4.29 23.85 2.17
CA GLU A 18 -3.97 25.04 1.37
C GLU A 18 -2.53 25.03 0.86
N THR A 19 -1.58 24.61 1.70
CA THR A 19 -0.18 24.48 1.30
C THR A 19 -0.01 23.39 0.24
N LEU A 20 -0.71 22.27 0.35
CA LEU A 20 -0.72 21.21 -0.65
C LEU A 20 -1.28 21.69 -1.99
N TRP A 21 -2.30 22.55 -1.95
CA TRP A 21 -2.83 23.18 -3.16
C TRP A 21 -1.80 24.08 -3.84
N GLN A 22 -1.06 24.88 -3.07
CA GLN A 22 0.06 25.68 -3.59
C GLN A 22 1.18 24.81 -4.19
N TYR A 23 1.42 23.62 -3.63
CA TYR A 23 2.37 22.67 -4.20
C TYR A 23 1.92 22.19 -5.58
N VAL A 24 0.65 21.81 -5.72
CA VAL A 24 0.08 21.35 -7.01
C VAL A 24 0.23 22.44 -8.07
N HIS A 25 -0.17 23.67 -7.77
CA HIS A 25 -0.04 24.79 -8.72
C HIS A 25 1.40 25.07 -9.09
N THR A 26 2.30 25.06 -8.12
CA THR A 26 3.72 25.27 -8.40
C THR A 26 4.30 24.15 -9.27
N CYS A 27 3.88 22.90 -9.08
CA CYS A 27 4.28 21.82 -9.97
C CYS A 27 3.75 22.03 -11.39
N ALA A 28 2.50 22.44 -11.55
CA ALA A 28 1.92 22.73 -12.87
C ALA A 28 2.62 23.91 -13.57
N ASP A 29 3.03 24.93 -12.83
CA ASP A 29 3.79 26.08 -13.36
C ASP A 29 5.20 25.67 -13.83
N LEU A 30 5.84 24.73 -13.12
CA LEU A 30 7.21 24.30 -13.38
C LEU A 30 7.31 23.19 -14.43
N ASP A 31 6.27 22.40 -14.62
CA ASP A 31 6.18 21.41 -15.69
C ASP A 31 5.82 22.10 -17.02
N LEU A 32 6.86 22.49 -17.76
CA LEU A 32 6.70 23.20 -19.04
C LEU A 32 6.19 22.32 -20.18
N GLU A 33 6.14 20.99 -19.99
CA GLU A 33 5.72 20.04 -21.03
C GLU A 33 4.26 19.61 -20.82
N HIS A 34 3.90 19.23 -19.60
CA HIS A 34 2.59 18.66 -19.29
C HIS A 34 1.72 19.55 -18.39
N HIS A 35 2.27 20.61 -17.79
CA HIS A 35 1.55 21.54 -16.93
C HIS A 35 0.67 20.82 -15.87
N GLU A 36 -0.63 21.13 -15.82
CA GLU A 36 -1.59 20.54 -14.87
C GLU A 36 -1.81 19.03 -15.10
N GLU A 37 -1.50 18.51 -16.29
CA GLU A 37 -1.61 17.10 -16.63
C GLU A 37 -0.35 16.29 -16.24
N GLY A 38 0.69 16.96 -15.75
CA GLY A 38 1.96 16.36 -15.35
C GLY A 38 1.84 15.40 -14.15
N CYS A 39 2.74 14.42 -14.11
CA CYS A 39 2.81 13.45 -13.01
C CYS A 39 4.04 13.63 -12.11
N GLY A 40 4.89 14.62 -12.37
CA GLY A 40 6.06 14.93 -11.56
C GLY A 40 7.00 15.87 -12.28
N LEU A 41 8.04 16.32 -11.58
CA LEU A 41 9.01 17.27 -12.11
C LEU A 41 10.33 16.57 -12.43
N ASP A 42 11.09 17.06 -13.40
CA ASP A 42 12.49 16.66 -13.53
C ASP A 42 13.32 17.10 -12.29
N GLU A 43 14.53 16.56 -12.14
CA GLU A 43 15.39 16.84 -10.97
C GLU A 43 15.69 18.34 -10.79
N VAL A 44 15.83 19.12 -11.87
CA VAL A 44 16.14 20.56 -11.81
C VAL A 44 14.93 21.35 -11.34
N ASN A 45 13.77 21.09 -11.93
CA ASN A 45 12.52 21.73 -11.56
C ASN A 45 12.04 21.29 -10.17
N ALA A 46 12.33 20.06 -9.75
CA ALA A 46 12.11 19.61 -8.38
C ALA A 46 12.95 20.43 -7.37
N HIS A 47 14.21 20.75 -7.67
CA HIS A 47 15.00 21.63 -6.82
C HIS A 47 14.44 23.06 -6.76
N ARG A 48 14.02 23.63 -7.89
CA ARG A 48 13.36 24.96 -7.92
C ARG A 48 12.07 24.97 -7.10
N PHE A 49 11.29 23.89 -7.18
CA PHE A 49 10.10 23.70 -6.35
C PHE A 49 10.47 23.74 -4.86
N LEU A 50 11.47 22.96 -4.44
CA LEU A 50 11.91 22.92 -3.05
C LEU A 50 12.41 24.28 -2.55
N GLU A 51 13.17 25.00 -3.37
CA GLU A 51 13.65 26.35 -3.07
C GLU A 51 12.51 27.34 -2.84
N LYS A 52 11.46 27.31 -3.68
CA LYS A 52 10.29 28.21 -3.55
C LYS A 52 9.60 28.08 -2.19
N PHE A 53 9.65 26.89 -1.58
CA PHE A 53 9.01 26.61 -0.30
C PHE A 53 9.97 26.59 0.89
N ASN A 54 11.22 27.03 0.71
CA ASN A 54 12.28 26.98 1.73
C ASN A 54 12.57 25.56 2.25
N GLU A 55 12.34 24.55 1.42
CA GLU A 55 12.61 23.13 1.70
C GLU A 55 13.82 22.64 0.89
N ALA A 56 14.75 23.55 0.61
CA ALA A 56 15.89 23.29 -0.27
C ALA A 56 16.77 22.16 0.31
N LEU A 57 16.92 21.11 -0.48
CA LEU A 57 17.80 19.98 -0.19
C LEU A 57 18.97 19.99 -1.16
N THR A 58 20.12 19.50 -0.70
CA THR A 58 21.20 19.15 -1.64
C THR A 58 20.74 18.00 -2.55
N VAL A 59 21.35 17.88 -3.74
CA VAL A 59 21.08 16.78 -4.68
C VAL A 59 21.20 15.40 -4.01
N ARG A 60 22.20 15.24 -3.12
CA ARG A 60 22.43 13.98 -2.40
C ARG A 60 21.30 13.70 -1.40
N GLU A 61 20.84 14.70 -0.67
CA GLU A 61 19.75 14.55 0.29
C GLU A 61 18.43 14.25 -0.41
N LEU A 62 18.10 14.96 -1.49
CA LEU A 62 16.90 14.71 -2.28
C LEU A 62 16.85 13.26 -2.76
N ARG A 63 17.94 12.76 -3.36
CA ARG A 63 18.02 11.36 -3.82
C ARG A 63 17.88 10.36 -2.67
N THR A 64 18.51 10.61 -1.53
CA THR A 64 18.37 9.76 -0.34
C THR A 64 16.93 9.72 0.16
N LYS A 65 16.24 10.86 0.20
CA LYS A 65 14.83 10.93 0.59
C LYS A 65 13.94 10.19 -0.41
N LEU A 66 14.16 10.37 -1.71
CA LEU A 66 13.42 9.66 -2.74
C LEU A 66 13.57 8.13 -2.64
N ARG A 67 14.80 7.64 -2.42
CA ARG A 67 15.05 6.21 -2.13
C ARG A 67 14.33 5.72 -0.88
N SER A 68 14.34 6.51 0.19
CA SER A 68 13.67 6.13 1.45
C SER A 68 12.15 5.95 1.30
N THR A 69 11.56 6.65 0.32
CA THR A 69 10.13 6.53 -0.01
C THR A 69 9.83 5.53 -1.13
N GLY A 70 10.83 4.83 -1.66
CA GLY A 70 10.68 3.88 -2.77
C GLY A 70 10.54 4.52 -4.16
N ALA A 71 10.76 5.82 -4.30
CA ALA A 71 10.67 6.52 -5.60
C ALA A 71 11.82 6.19 -6.55
N LEU A 72 12.95 5.75 -5.98
CA LEU A 72 14.19 5.47 -6.70
C LEU A 72 14.82 4.20 -6.15
N GLU A 73 15.38 3.41 -7.05
CA GLU A 73 16.33 2.35 -6.70
C GLU A 73 17.71 2.95 -6.36
N GLU A 74 18.56 2.17 -5.69
CA GLU A 74 19.84 2.65 -5.16
C GLU A 74 20.81 3.13 -6.27
N SER A 75 20.78 2.45 -7.42
CA SER A 75 21.62 2.70 -8.59
C SER A 75 21.04 3.73 -9.57
N GLU A 76 19.78 4.17 -9.39
CA GLU A 76 19.08 5.01 -10.35
C GLU A 76 19.19 6.51 -10.06
N ARG A 77 19.03 7.31 -11.12
CA ARG A 77 18.90 8.76 -11.04
C ARG A 77 17.43 9.14 -11.25
N PRO A 78 16.90 10.14 -10.51
CA PRO A 78 15.55 10.60 -10.73
C PRO A 78 15.40 11.22 -12.11
N LYS A 79 14.66 10.54 -12.97
CA LYS A 79 14.17 11.11 -14.23
C LYS A 79 12.99 12.03 -13.96
N LEU A 80 12.15 11.62 -13.02
CA LEU A 80 10.96 12.33 -12.59
C LEU A 80 10.85 12.22 -11.06
N VAL A 81 10.39 13.28 -10.44
CA VAL A 81 10.14 13.39 -9.00
C VAL A 81 8.64 13.62 -8.81
N PRO A 82 7.87 12.58 -8.47
CA PRO A 82 6.45 12.72 -8.21
C PRO A 82 6.20 13.51 -6.93
N LEU A 83 5.18 14.38 -6.95
CA LEU A 83 4.77 15.16 -5.78
C LEU A 83 4.45 14.26 -4.58
N THR A 84 3.88 13.07 -4.82
CA THR A 84 3.57 12.09 -3.77
C THR A 84 4.79 11.76 -2.91
N HIS A 85 5.96 11.52 -3.52
CA HIS A 85 7.16 11.16 -2.76
C HIS A 85 7.71 12.33 -1.95
N PHE A 86 7.58 13.56 -2.46
CA PHE A 86 7.84 14.77 -1.68
C PHE A 86 6.96 14.84 -0.44
N LEU A 87 5.64 14.63 -0.59
CA LEU A 87 4.71 14.64 0.53
C LEU A 87 5.02 13.53 1.55
N LEU A 88 5.34 12.33 1.09
CA LEU A 88 5.70 11.20 1.96
C LEU A 88 6.89 11.54 2.86
N PHE A 89 7.99 12.08 2.33
CA PHE A 89 9.13 12.40 3.18
C PHE A 89 8.95 13.70 3.99
N LYS A 90 8.19 14.68 3.50
CA LYS A 90 7.94 15.94 4.22
C LYS A 90 7.12 15.70 5.49
N TYR A 91 6.05 14.91 5.38
CA TYR A 91 5.16 14.58 6.49
C TYR A 91 5.56 13.31 7.23
N ASN A 92 6.71 12.71 6.89
CA ASN A 92 7.18 11.44 7.43
C ASN A 92 6.09 10.35 7.39
N ALA A 93 5.37 10.29 6.27
CA ALA A 93 4.24 9.41 6.05
C ALA A 93 4.67 8.11 5.39
N ASP A 94 3.98 7.02 5.75
CA ASP A 94 4.25 5.69 5.20
C ASP A 94 3.51 5.49 3.86
N TRP A 95 4.27 5.11 2.83
CA TRP A 95 3.72 4.84 1.51
C TRP A 95 2.78 3.62 1.53
N HIS A 96 3.02 2.62 2.38
CA HIS A 96 2.14 1.47 2.53
C HIS A 96 0.76 1.90 3.04
N LYS A 97 0.71 2.87 3.96
CA LYS A 97 -0.55 3.44 4.43
C LYS A 97 -1.23 4.25 3.33
N LEU A 98 -0.48 5.04 2.57
CA LEU A 98 -1.02 5.82 1.45
C LEU A 98 -1.73 4.92 0.41
N VAL A 99 -1.08 3.83 -0.01
CA VAL A 99 -1.63 2.97 -1.08
C VAL A 99 -2.81 2.13 -0.64
N ASN A 100 -2.90 1.79 0.65
CA ASN A 100 -4.00 1.00 1.21
C ASN A 100 -5.12 1.85 1.81
N ALA A 101 -4.97 3.18 1.84
CA ALA A 101 -6.00 4.06 2.35
C ALA A 101 -7.23 4.07 1.43
N SER A 102 -8.42 3.98 2.02
CA SER A 102 -9.68 4.14 1.29
C SER A 102 -9.73 5.50 0.60
N GLN A 103 -10.03 5.50 -0.70
CA GLN A 103 -10.18 6.72 -1.49
C GLN A 103 -11.67 7.05 -1.65
N GLY A 104 -12.08 8.23 -1.18
CA GLY A 104 -13.48 8.67 -1.22
C GLY A 104 -14.37 8.04 -0.13
N ASP A 105 -15.68 8.20 -0.30
CA ASP A 105 -16.68 7.94 0.74
C ASP A 105 -17.00 6.45 0.96
N ASN A 106 -16.47 5.54 0.14
CA ASN A 106 -16.78 4.11 0.19
C ASN A 106 -16.03 3.34 1.29
N SER A 107 -15.36 4.04 2.20
CA SER A 107 -14.55 3.44 3.26
C SER A 107 -15.35 2.45 4.14
N GLU A 108 -16.61 2.77 4.44
CA GLU A 108 -17.49 1.91 5.24
C GLU A 108 -17.93 0.65 4.48
N GLU A 109 -18.19 0.76 3.18
CA GLU A 109 -18.52 -0.39 2.34
C GLU A 109 -17.34 -1.35 2.21
N ILE A 110 -16.13 -0.82 2.04
CA ILE A 110 -14.89 -1.60 1.98
C ILE A 110 -14.64 -2.31 3.31
N LYS A 111 -14.80 -1.62 4.45
CA LYS A 111 -14.69 -2.26 5.77
C LYS A 111 -15.71 -3.38 5.95
N LYS A 112 -16.95 -3.17 5.53
CA LYS A 112 -18.01 -4.19 5.60
C LYS A 112 -17.69 -5.40 4.72
N ALA A 113 -17.23 -5.18 3.49
CA ALA A 113 -16.83 -6.23 2.57
C ALA A 113 -15.62 -7.03 3.11
N GLN A 114 -14.62 -6.34 3.67
CA GLN A 114 -13.47 -6.98 4.31
C GLN A 114 -13.91 -7.87 5.48
N LYS A 115 -14.83 -7.38 6.33
CA LYS A 115 -15.37 -8.18 7.43
C LYS A 115 -16.09 -9.44 6.94
N MET A 116 -16.91 -9.33 5.89
CA MET A 116 -17.59 -10.50 5.30
C MET A 116 -16.57 -11.53 4.75
N LEU A 117 -15.51 -11.06 4.10
CA LEU A 117 -14.43 -11.93 3.62
C LEU A 117 -13.70 -12.64 4.77
N ASP A 118 -13.40 -11.93 5.85
CA ASP A 118 -12.73 -12.50 7.01
C ASP A 118 -13.59 -13.56 7.70
N GLU A 119 -14.90 -13.33 7.81
CA GLU A 119 -15.87 -14.30 8.33
C GLU A 119 -15.93 -15.57 7.46
N VAL A 120 -16.01 -15.41 6.13
CA VAL A 120 -16.02 -16.56 5.20
C VAL A 120 -14.71 -17.33 5.25
N ASN A 121 -13.57 -16.63 5.29
CA ASN A 121 -12.25 -17.25 5.40
C ASN A 121 -12.08 -18.04 6.70
N ALA A 122 -12.61 -17.52 7.82
CA ALA A 122 -12.59 -18.22 9.10
C ALA A 122 -13.46 -19.50 9.05
N ALA A 123 -14.68 -19.40 8.52
CA ALA A 123 -15.56 -20.56 8.37
C ALA A 123 -14.98 -21.61 7.42
N PHE A 124 -14.32 -21.18 6.35
CA PHE A 124 -13.65 -22.07 5.40
C PHE A 124 -12.50 -22.84 6.07
N ARG A 125 -11.67 -22.16 6.87
CA ARG A 125 -10.59 -22.81 7.63
C ARG A 125 -11.13 -23.84 8.62
N GLU A 126 -12.18 -23.50 9.36
CA GLU A 126 -12.81 -24.44 10.30
C GLU A 126 -13.39 -25.67 9.59
N SER A 127 -14.03 -25.46 8.44
CA SER A 127 -14.55 -26.56 7.62
C SER A 127 -13.42 -27.44 7.04
N ASP A 128 -12.32 -26.83 6.60
CA ASP A 128 -11.18 -27.56 6.07
C ASP A 128 -10.50 -28.40 7.17
N GLU A 129 -10.32 -27.84 8.37
CA GLU A 129 -9.81 -28.56 9.54
C GLU A 129 -10.71 -29.76 9.91
N LYS A 130 -12.03 -29.57 9.96
CA LYS A 130 -12.99 -30.65 10.21
C LYS A 130 -12.94 -31.72 9.12
N HIS A 131 -12.82 -31.31 7.86
CA HIS A 131 -12.70 -32.26 6.75
C HIS A 131 -11.41 -33.08 6.87
N GLN A 132 -10.28 -32.45 7.18
CA GLN A 132 -9.01 -33.13 7.37
C GLN A 132 -9.06 -34.12 8.54
N GLN A 133 -9.66 -33.73 9.67
CA GLN A 133 -9.85 -34.62 10.83
C GLN A 133 -10.75 -35.82 10.49
N ALA A 134 -11.88 -35.58 9.82
CA ALA A 134 -12.80 -36.64 9.41
C ALA A 134 -12.15 -37.61 8.41
N ALA A 135 -11.37 -37.09 7.45
CA ALA A 135 -10.63 -37.90 6.50
C ALA A 135 -9.56 -38.75 7.19
N ALA A 136 -8.85 -38.20 8.19
CA ALA A 136 -7.88 -38.94 8.98
C ALA A 136 -8.54 -40.05 9.83
N SER A 137 -9.68 -39.76 10.48
CA SER A 137 -10.41 -40.77 11.25
C SER A 137 -10.97 -41.88 10.37
N LEU A 138 -11.45 -41.55 9.17
CA LEU A 138 -11.99 -42.53 8.23
C LEU A 138 -10.88 -43.48 7.74
N ARG A 139 -9.71 -42.93 7.38
CA ARG A 139 -8.53 -43.75 7.03
C ARG A 139 -8.08 -44.64 8.17
N ALA A 140 -8.11 -44.15 9.42
CA ALA A 140 -7.75 -44.96 10.58
C ALA A 140 -8.77 -46.09 10.84
N ALA A 141 -10.06 -45.81 10.69
CA ALA A 141 -11.12 -46.81 10.84
C ALA A 141 -11.06 -47.88 9.73
N GLU A 142 -10.87 -47.49 8.48
CA GLU A 142 -10.69 -48.42 7.35
C GLU A 142 -9.48 -49.34 7.57
N LYS A 143 -8.36 -48.80 8.05
CA LYS A 143 -7.16 -49.58 8.35
C LYS A 143 -7.41 -50.58 9.49
N SER A 144 -8.04 -50.16 10.57
CA SER A 144 -8.37 -51.05 11.69
C SER A 144 -9.38 -52.14 11.29
N ALA A 145 -10.36 -51.83 10.45
CA ALA A 145 -11.32 -52.80 9.94
C ALA A 145 -10.65 -53.83 9.02
N ALA A 146 -9.73 -53.39 8.15
CA ALA A 146 -8.95 -54.29 7.30
C ALA A 146 -8.02 -55.21 8.12
N GLU A 147 -7.38 -54.69 9.17
CA GLU A 147 -6.54 -55.48 10.08
C GLU A 147 -7.36 -56.51 10.87
N ALA A 148 -8.56 -56.15 11.36
CA ALA A 148 -9.46 -57.08 12.05
C ALA A 148 -10.00 -58.19 11.12
N ALA A 149 -10.39 -57.83 9.89
CA ALA A 149 -10.86 -58.80 8.90
C ALA A 149 -9.74 -59.77 8.46
N ALA A 150 -8.49 -59.30 8.37
CA ALA A 150 -7.34 -60.17 8.10
C ALA A 150 -7.07 -61.15 9.26
N ALA A 151 -7.22 -60.70 10.51
CA ALA A 151 -7.04 -61.55 11.69
C ALA A 151 -8.13 -62.61 11.85
N GLU A 152 -9.39 -62.32 11.48
CA GLU A 152 -10.48 -63.30 11.46
C GLU A 152 -10.34 -64.34 10.33
N ALA A 153 -9.67 -63.99 9.22
CA ALA A 153 -9.44 -64.91 8.12
C ALA A 153 -8.28 -65.90 8.36
N ASP A 154 -7.37 -65.59 9.29
CA ASP A 154 -6.23 -66.43 9.69
C ASP A 154 -6.53 -67.34 10.91
N ALA A 155 -7.73 -67.27 11.50
CA ALA A 155 -8.19 -68.06 12.66
C ALA A 155 -9.10 -69.22 12.28
#